data_AF-A0A941PP10-F1
#
_entry.id   AF-A0A941PP10-F1
#
_cell.length_a   1.000
_cell.length_b   1.000
_cell.length_c   1.000
_cell.angle_alpha   90.00
_cell.angle_beta   90.00
_cell.angle_gamma   90.00
#
_symmetry.space_group_name_H-M   'P 1'
#
loop_
_entity.id
_entity.type
_entity.pdbx_description
1 polymer ?
#
loop_
_entity_poly.entity_id
_entity_poly.type
_entity_poly.pdbx_seq_one_letter_code
_entity_poly.pdbx_strand_id
1 'polypeptide(L)'
;LIDRLYDPAKFVTTIHERLNLGGVLMITSPYTWLVEHTARDQWLGGFKKDGESWRTLDALRALLAPHFEPIGAPRDVPFVIRETARKFQHTLAQATLWRRVR
;
A
#
# COMPACT_ATOMS: atom_id res chain seq x y z
N LEU A 1 1.27 0.24 -7.60
CA LEU A 1 1.54 1.22 -6.54
C LEU A 1 0.20 1.65 -5.98
N ILE A 2 -0.03 1.48 -4.68
CA ILE A 2 -1.35 1.78 -4.09
C ILE A 2 -1.59 3.29 -3.92
N ASP A 3 -0.52 4.07 -3.86
CA ASP A 3 -0.54 5.54 -3.77
C ASP A 3 -0.93 6.25 -5.08
N ARG A 4 -1.15 5.46 -6.14
CA ARG A 4 -1.63 5.95 -7.44
C ARG A 4 -3.05 5.49 -7.79
N LEU A 5 -3.77 4.89 -6.83
CA LEU A 5 -5.15 4.45 -7.01
C LEU A 5 -6.12 5.57 -6.62
N TYR A 6 -7.21 5.72 -7.37
CA TYR A 6 -8.22 6.72 -7.06
C TYR A 6 -8.89 6.49 -5.68
N ASP A 7 -9.08 5.22 -5.30
CA ASP A 7 -9.64 4.76 -4.03
C ASP A 7 -8.84 3.55 -3.51
N PRO A 8 -7.73 3.79 -2.80
CA PRO A 8 -6.87 2.73 -2.31
C PRO A 8 -7.55 1.92 -1.20
N ALA A 9 -8.43 2.53 -0.39
CA ALA A 9 -9.13 1.84 0.68
C ALA A 9 -10.04 0.74 0.12
N LYS A 10 -10.84 1.08 -0.92
CA LYS A 10 -11.71 0.11 -1.60
C LYS A 10 -10.92 -1.04 -2.21
N PHE A 11 -9.77 -0.75 -2.84
CA PHE A 11 -8.91 -1.82 -3.35
C PHE A 11 -8.47 -2.77 -2.22
N VAL A 12 -7.93 -2.23 -1.13
CA VAL A 12 -7.39 -3.01 -0.01
C VAL A 12 -8.48 -3.85 0.67
N THR A 13 -9.69 -3.31 0.85
CA THR A 13 -10.78 -4.04 1.51
C THR A 13 -11.43 -5.10 0.64
N THR A 14 -11.41 -4.95 -0.69
CA THR A 14 -12.09 -5.89 -1.62
C THR A 14 -11.16 -6.92 -2.27
N ILE A 15 -9.83 -6.74 -2.20
CA ILE A 15 -8.88 -7.64 -2.88
C ILE A 15 -8.95 -9.10 -2.41
N HIS A 16 -9.44 -9.36 -1.20
CA HIS A 16 -9.63 -10.71 -0.68
C HIS A 16 -10.58 -11.54 -1.56
N GLU A 17 -11.60 -10.92 -2.17
CA GLU A 17 -12.56 -11.58 -3.07
C GLU A 17 -11.91 -12.16 -4.33
N ARG A 18 -10.70 -11.72 -4.67
CA ARG A 18 -9.95 -12.12 -5.87
C ARG A 18 -8.78 -13.06 -5.59
N LEU A 19 -8.61 -13.49 -4.35
CA LEU A 19 -7.51 -14.36 -3.92
C LEU A 19 -8.08 -15.63 -3.29
N ASN A 20 -7.53 -16.81 -3.57
CA ASN A 20 -7.95 -18.01 -2.84
C ASN A 20 -7.49 -17.96 -1.38
N LEU A 21 -8.15 -18.69 -0.48
CA LEU A 21 -7.65 -18.92 0.88
C LEU A 21 -6.22 -19.47 0.83
N GLY A 22 -5.34 -18.97 1.71
CA GLY A 22 -3.92 -19.26 1.70
C GLY A 22 -3.11 -18.48 0.65
N GLY A 23 -3.75 -17.78 -0.28
CA GLY A 23 -3.10 -16.93 -1.27
C GLY A 23 -2.31 -15.78 -0.63
N VAL A 24 -1.27 -15.32 -1.31
CA VAL A 24 -0.39 -14.24 -0.82
C VAL A 24 -0.62 -12.97 -1.61
N LEU A 25 -0.97 -11.89 -0.91
CA LEU A 25 -0.98 -10.53 -1.43
C LEU A 25 0.36 -9.87 -1.13
N MET A 26 1.03 -9.39 -2.17
CA MET A 26 2.19 -8.51 -2.03
C MET A 26 1.81 -7.08 -2.37
N ILE A 27 2.04 -6.16 -1.43
CA ILE A 27 1.90 -4.72 -1.67
C ILE A 27 3.29 -4.10 -1.67
N THR A 28 3.64 -3.42 -2.76
CA THR A 28 4.85 -2.61 -2.88
C THR A 28 4.47 -1.19 -3.29
N SER A 29 4.86 -0.20 -2.50
CA SER A 29 4.63 1.21 -2.81
C SER A 29 5.61 2.10 -2.05
N PRO A 30 6.02 3.24 -2.63
CA PRO A 30 6.80 4.25 -1.92
C PRO A 30 5.96 5.11 -0.95
N TYR A 31 4.63 4.98 -1.02
CA TYR A 31 3.67 5.79 -0.27
C TYR A 31 3.82 7.29 -0.54
N THR A 32 4.21 7.63 -1.78
CA THR A 32 4.29 9.01 -2.27
C THR A 32 2.90 9.45 -2.68
N TRP A 33 2.08 9.77 -1.69
CA TRP A 33 0.74 10.26 -1.92
C TRP A 33 0.78 11.64 -2.59
N LEU A 34 0.14 11.74 -3.75
CA LEU A 34 0.02 12.97 -4.52
C LEU A 34 -1.44 13.18 -4.91
N VAL A 35 -1.93 14.41 -4.77
CA VAL A 35 -3.32 14.78 -5.04
C VAL A 35 -3.73 14.58 -6.51
N GLU A 36 -2.75 14.56 -7.41
CA GLU A 36 -2.94 14.25 -8.84
C GLU A 36 -3.36 12.78 -9.10
N HIS A 37 -3.15 11.89 -8.13
CA HIS A 37 -3.53 10.48 -8.24
C HIS A 37 -4.64 10.08 -7.28
N THR A 38 -4.58 10.58 -6.04
CA THR A 38 -5.50 10.21 -4.96
C THR A 38 -5.92 11.47 -4.22
N ALA A 39 -7.23 11.74 -4.12
CA ALA A 39 -7.73 12.87 -3.35
C ALA A 39 -7.23 12.81 -1.90
N ARG A 40 -6.93 13.96 -1.28
CA ARG A 40 -6.22 14.02 0.02
C ARG A 40 -6.96 13.29 1.15
N ASP A 41 -8.28 13.32 1.12
CA ASP A 41 -9.19 12.63 2.04
C ASP A 41 -9.21 11.10 1.85
N GLN A 42 -8.73 10.61 0.71
CA GLN A 42 -8.61 9.18 0.39
C GLN A 42 -7.22 8.61 0.70
N TRP A 43 -6.28 9.41 1.21
CA TRP A 43 -4.94 8.94 1.54
C TRP A 43 -4.98 7.98 2.73
N LEU A 44 -4.24 6.87 2.65
CA LEU A 44 -4.19 5.89 3.74
C LEU A 44 -3.17 6.25 4.84
N GLY A 45 -2.40 7.33 4.68
CA GLY A 45 -1.41 7.74 5.68
C GLY A 45 -0.79 9.10 5.36
N GLY A 46 0.13 9.54 6.21
CA GLY A 46 0.78 10.85 6.08
C GLY A 46 -0.02 11.99 6.74
N PHE A 47 -0.81 11.67 7.76
CA PHE A 47 -1.59 12.62 8.55
C PHE A 47 -1.56 12.25 10.03
N LYS A 48 -2.16 13.11 10.87
CA LYS A 48 -2.31 12.85 12.30
C LYS A 48 -3.70 12.28 12.59
N LYS A 49 -3.75 11.18 13.34
CA LYS A 49 -4.97 10.57 13.85
C LYS A 49 -4.88 10.54 15.36
N ASP A 50 -5.81 11.20 16.05
CA ASP A 50 -5.84 11.30 17.51
C ASP A 50 -4.51 11.82 18.12
N GLY A 51 -3.84 12.75 17.42
CA GLY A 51 -2.55 13.32 17.81
C GLY A 51 -1.32 12.49 17.40
N GLU A 52 -1.51 11.22 17.02
CA GLU A 52 -0.43 10.32 16.60
C GLU A 52 -0.20 10.34 15.09
N SER A 53 1.03 10.03 14.67
CA SER A 53 1.36 9.91 13.24
C SER A 53 0.74 8.64 12.67
N TRP A 54 -0.21 8.79 11.76
CA TRP A 54 -0.83 7.67 11.05
C TRP A 54 -0.09 7.40 9.74
N ARG A 55 0.61 6.26 9.66
CA ARG A 55 1.39 5.86 8.49
C ARG A 55 0.57 4.95 7.59
N THR A 56 0.91 4.88 6.31
CA THR A 56 0.22 4.00 5.35
C THR A 56 0.24 2.54 5.79
N LEU A 57 1.33 2.09 6.42
CA LEU A 57 1.43 0.73 6.96
C LEU A 57 0.40 0.46 8.08
N ASP A 58 0.09 1.46 8.90
CA ASP A 58 -0.89 1.34 9.99
C ASP A 58 -2.30 1.16 9.40
N ALA A 59 -2.63 1.92 8.36
CA ALA A 59 -3.88 1.72 7.61
C ALA A 59 -3.93 0.36 6.91
N LEU A 60 -2.85 -0.09 6.26
CA LEU A 60 -2.82 -1.41 5.63
C LEU A 60 -3.07 -2.52 6.64
N ARG A 61 -2.42 -2.45 7.82
CA ARG A 61 -2.66 -3.39 8.93
C ARG A 61 -4.14 -3.40 9.32
N ALA A 62 -4.74 -2.23 9.54
CA ALA A 62 -6.12 -2.11 9.95
C ALA A 62 -7.11 -2.62 8.89
N LEU A 63 -6.92 -2.25 7.62
CA LEU A 63 -7.83 -2.57 6.52
C LEU A 63 -7.72 -4.04 6.07
N LEU A 64 -6.54 -4.65 6.17
CA LEU A 64 -6.32 -6.05 5.76
C LEU A 64 -6.63 -7.06 6.87
N ALA A 65 -6.54 -6.66 8.15
CA ALA A 65 -6.74 -7.54 9.31
C ALA A 65 -7.99 -8.44 9.27
N PRO A 66 -9.15 -8.03 8.71
CA PRO A 66 -10.32 -8.91 8.65
C PRO A 66 -10.06 -10.22 7.88
N HIS A 67 -9.29 -10.15 6.79
CA HIS A 67 -9.11 -11.26 5.85
C HIS A 67 -7.68 -11.79 5.74
N PHE A 68 -6.70 -11.05 6.25
CA PHE A 68 -5.29 -11.36 6.05
C PHE A 68 -4.45 -11.32 7.34
N GLU A 69 -3.37 -12.08 7.32
CA GLU A 69 -2.31 -12.04 8.33
C GLU A 69 -0.98 -11.60 7.69
N PRO A 70 -0.18 -10.75 8.35
CA PRO A 70 1.12 -10.34 7.84
C PRO A 70 2.11 -11.50 7.81
N ILE A 71 2.92 -11.57 6.76
CA ILE A 71 4.00 -12.55 6.59
C ILE A 71 5.33 -11.83 6.76
N GLY A 72 5.91 -11.94 7.96
CA GLY A 72 7.22 -11.35 8.28
C GLY A 72 7.20 -9.82 8.39
N ALA A 73 8.40 -9.25 8.46
CA ALA A 73 8.57 -7.80 8.55
C ALA A 73 8.49 -7.13 7.16
N PRO A 74 7.99 -5.89 7.07
CA PRO A 74 8.13 -5.07 5.87
C PRO A 74 9.59 -4.94 5.45
N ARG A 75 9.83 -4.83 4.14
CA ARG A 75 11.18 -4.67 3.58
C ARG A 75 11.23 -3.50 2.62
N ASP A 76 12.30 -2.73 2.69
CA ASP A 76 12.54 -1.68 1.72
C ASP A 76 13.20 -2.26 0.46
N VAL A 77 12.63 -1.95 -0.69
CA VAL A 77 13.03 -2.47 -2.00
C VAL A 77 13.27 -1.29 -2.94
N PRO A 78 14.53 -1.06 -3.36
CA PRO A 78 14.84 -0.05 -4.37
C PRO A 78 14.23 -0.42 -5.72
N PHE A 79 13.72 0.56 -6.45
CA PHE A 79 13.21 0.36 -7.81
C PHE A 79 13.36 1.62 -8.66
N VAL A 80 13.20 1.45 -9.97
CA VAL A 80 13.27 2.53 -10.95
C VAL A 80 11.98 2.61 -11.74
N ILE A 81 11.41 3.81 -11.85
CA ILE A 81 10.33 4.11 -12.80
C ILE A 81 10.95 4.86 -13.98
N ARG A 82 10.85 4.28 -15.17
CA ARG A 82 11.27 4.94 -16.40
C ARG A 82 10.15 5.87 -16.88
N GLU A 83 10.44 7.17 -16.98
CA GLU A 83 9.52 8.15 -17.56
C GLU A 83 9.76 8.34 -19.06
N THR A 84 11.03 8.42 -19.47
CA THR A 84 11.43 8.53 -20.89
C THR A 84 12.69 7.72 -21.15
N ALA A 85 13.27 7.81 -22.36
CA ALA A 85 14.58 7.20 -22.63
C ALA A 85 15.74 7.80 -21.83
N ARG A 86 15.58 9.02 -21.28
CA ARG A 86 16.65 9.73 -20.56
C ARG A 86 16.21 10.27 -19.18
N LYS A 87 14.99 9.96 -18.73
CA LYS A 87 14.45 10.37 -17.44
C LYS A 87 13.94 9.15 -16.67
N PHE A 88 14.47 9.00 -15.46
CA PHE A 88 14.18 7.90 -14.56
C PHE A 88 13.98 8.45 -13.14
N GLN A 89 13.05 7.85 -12.40
CA GLN A 89 12.88 8.10 -10.97
C GLN A 89 13.45 6.91 -10.22
N HIS A 90 14.39 7.18 -9.31
CA HIS A 90 14.93 6.16 -8.42
C HIS A 90 14.25 6.34 -7.06
N THR A 91 13.61 5.28 -6.58
CA THR A 91 12.76 5.35 -5.40
C THR A 91 12.93 4.11 -4.53
N LEU A 92 12.56 4.22 -3.26
CA LEU A 92 12.50 3.13 -2.31
C LEU A 92 11.03 2.80 -2.00
N ALA A 93 10.59 1.57 -2.30
CA ALA A 93 9.26 1.10 -1.95
C ALA A 93 9.31 0.23 -0.70
N GLN A 94 8.30 0.32 0.16
CA GLN A 94 8.10 -0.68 1.20
C GLN A 94 7.29 -1.85 0.63
N ALA A 95 7.86 -3.05 0.68
CA ALA A 95 7.22 -4.31 0.35
C ALA A 95 6.65 -4.97 1.61
N THR A 96 5.39 -5.37 1.55
CA THR A 96 4.70 -6.14 2.60
C THR A 96 4.00 -7.35 1.99
N LEU A 97 3.96 -8.44 2.74
CA LEU A 97 3.34 -9.69 2.34
C LEU A 97 2.24 -10.05 3.32
N TRP A 98 1.12 -10.53 2.79
CA TRP A 98 -0.09 -10.82 3.55
C TRP A 98 -0.71 -12.13 3.06
N ARG A 99 -0.97 -13.06 3.97
CA ARG A 99 -1.64 -14.33 3.64
C ARG A 99 -3.14 -14.17 3.84
N ARG A 100 -3.96 -14.53 2.85
CA ARG A 100 -5.41 -14.61 3.02
C ARG A 100 -5.74 -15.77 3.94
N VAL A 101 -6.47 -15.50 5.01
CA VAL A 101 -6.88 -16.49 6.02
C VAL A 101 -8.40 -16.64 6.13
N ARG A 102 -9.18 -15.69 5.60
CA ARG A 102 -10.65 -15.71 5.59
C ARG A 102 -11.19 -15.15 4.27
#